data_AF-A0A7S2FM75-F1
#
_entry.id   AF-A0A7S2FM75-F1
#
_cell.length_a   1.000
_cell.length_b   1.000
_cell.length_c   1.000
_cell.angle_alpha   90.00
_cell.angle_beta   90.00
_cell.angle_gamma   90.00
#
_symmetry.space_group_name_H-M   'P 1'
#
loop_
_entity.id
_entity.type
_entity.pdbx_description
1 polymer ?
#
loop_
_entity_poly.entity_id
_entity_poly.type
_entity_poly.pdbx_seq_one_letter_code
_entity_poly.pdbx_strand_id
1 'polypeptide(L)'
;MHEEPDHTPSATASVHAQPQFRVPRSPRHMGSPTPPWKPPPWTLHGRGWIFVTTSSASANRDAHIPSELQDSYHAAFNLFMGVNYQDSPVGPYHELLYIPGTFLFKGRGTRHASITTIFVSSLDSLVNGQRNWGIPKQLASFNVTSLKDGAEQWELRQPTDEIPFASAPSR
;
A
#
# COMPACT_ATOMS: atom_id res chain seq x y z
N MET A 1 2.31 -66.99 21.40
CA MET A 1 1.61 -66.44 20.23
C MET A 1 1.14 -65.07 20.66
N HIS A 2 1.86 -64.04 20.23
CA HIS A 2 1.68 -62.65 20.65
C HIS A 2 0.54 -62.02 19.86
N GLU A 3 -0.42 -61.40 20.54
CA GLU A 3 -1.33 -60.42 19.95
C GLU A 3 -0.90 -59.05 20.47
N GLU A 4 -0.53 -58.19 19.52
CA GLU A 4 -0.11 -56.80 19.68
C GLU A 4 -1.37 -55.91 19.68
N PRO A 5 -1.53 -54.96 20.62
CA PRO A 5 -2.67 -54.04 20.57
C PRO A 5 -2.43 -52.95 19.51
N ASP A 6 -3.34 -52.87 18.56
CA ASP A 6 -3.39 -51.85 17.50
C ASP A 6 -3.64 -50.46 18.10
N HIS A 7 -2.58 -49.66 18.19
CA HIS A 7 -2.64 -48.27 18.61
C HIS A 7 -2.92 -47.36 17.41
N THR A 8 -4.18 -46.99 17.23
CA THR A 8 -4.56 -45.90 16.32
C THR A 8 -4.14 -44.55 16.91
N PRO A 9 -3.31 -43.72 16.25
CA PRO A 9 -3.01 -42.39 16.76
C PRO A 9 -4.15 -41.40 16.42
N SER A 10 -4.74 -40.83 17.47
CA SER A 10 -5.70 -39.73 17.41
C SER A 10 -5.02 -38.45 16.92
N ALA A 11 -5.41 -37.97 15.73
CA ALA A 11 -4.96 -36.69 15.19
C ALA A 11 -5.63 -35.54 15.95
N THR A 12 -4.95 -35.01 16.98
CA THR A 12 -5.36 -33.77 17.63
C THR A 12 -4.80 -32.59 16.85
N ALA A 13 -5.69 -31.80 16.25
CA ALA A 13 -5.37 -30.61 15.47
C ALA A 13 -4.53 -29.61 16.29
N SER A 14 -3.36 -29.27 15.76
CA SER A 14 -2.51 -28.23 16.33
C SER A 14 -3.04 -26.83 16.03
N VAL A 15 -2.96 -26.01 17.07
CA VAL A 15 -3.43 -24.64 17.24
C VAL A 15 -2.92 -23.69 16.15
N HIS A 16 -3.80 -22.75 15.75
CA HIS A 16 -3.55 -21.56 14.93
C HIS A 16 -2.13 -21.00 15.06
N ALA A 17 -1.30 -21.24 14.04
CA ALA A 17 -0.13 -20.41 13.81
C ALA A 17 -0.60 -19.13 13.08
N GLN A 18 -0.56 -18.00 13.77
CA GLN A 18 -0.68 -16.70 13.10
C GLN A 18 0.54 -16.52 12.19
N PRO A 19 0.37 -16.05 10.93
CA PRO A 19 1.49 -15.76 10.07
C PRO A 19 2.33 -14.65 10.71
N GLN A 20 3.52 -14.99 11.18
CA GLN A 20 4.50 -14.01 11.61
C GLN A 20 5.07 -13.35 10.35
N PHE A 21 4.61 -12.14 10.04
CA PHE A 21 5.20 -11.30 9.01
C PHE A 21 6.59 -10.86 9.48
N ARG A 22 7.61 -11.61 9.05
CA ARG A 22 8.99 -11.16 9.14
C ARG A 22 9.14 -10.02 8.14
N VAL A 23 9.38 -8.80 8.62
CA VAL A 23 9.81 -7.67 7.77
C VAL A 23 11.02 -8.17 6.97
N PRO A 24 10.93 -8.35 5.64
CA PRO A 24 12.09 -8.75 4.85
C PRO A 24 13.12 -7.64 4.99
N ARG A 25 14.36 -8.00 5.34
CA ARG A 25 15.48 -7.06 5.19
C ARG A 25 15.50 -6.65 3.72
N SER A 26 15.30 -5.36 3.45
CA SER A 26 15.28 -4.82 2.10
C SER A 26 16.49 -5.34 1.31
N PRO A 27 16.31 -5.86 0.08
CA PRO A 27 17.43 -6.18 -0.78
C PRO A 27 18.30 -4.92 -0.91
N ARG A 28 19.62 -5.05 -0.74
CA ARG A 28 20.54 -3.97 -1.05
C ARG A 28 20.39 -3.63 -2.53
N HIS A 29 19.74 -2.51 -2.84
CA HIS A 29 19.69 -1.95 -4.18
C HIS A 29 21.10 -1.52 -4.56
N MET A 30 21.77 -2.29 -5.42
CA MET A 30 22.96 -1.82 -6.11
C MET A 30 22.52 -0.87 -7.23
N GLY A 31 22.70 0.44 -7.04
CA GLY A 31 23.08 1.35 -8.12
C GLY A 31 22.00 2.07 -8.95
N SER A 32 20.71 2.10 -8.56
CA SER A 32 19.77 3.02 -9.24
C SER A 32 20.06 4.47 -8.78
N PRO A 33 20.30 5.43 -9.68
CA PRO A 33 20.48 6.83 -9.30
C PRO A 33 19.27 7.29 -8.49
N THR A 34 19.52 7.94 -7.36
CA THR A 34 18.44 8.61 -6.63
C THR A 34 17.79 9.65 -7.55
N PRO A 35 16.45 9.66 -7.68
CA PRO A 35 15.75 10.67 -8.44
C PRO A 35 16.19 12.10 -8.06
N PRO A 36 16.33 13.02 -9.03
CA PRO A 36 16.62 14.41 -8.72
C PRO A 36 15.48 15.01 -7.89
N TRP A 37 15.84 15.93 -6.99
CA TRP A 37 14.85 16.59 -6.14
C TRP A 37 13.92 17.51 -6.94
N LYS A 38 12.63 17.44 -6.65
CA LYS A 38 11.57 18.28 -7.22
C LYS A 38 10.88 19.06 -6.09
N PRO A 39 11.19 20.37 -5.91
CA PRO A 39 10.59 21.17 -4.84
C PRO A 39 9.09 21.40 -5.04
N PRO A 40 8.31 21.64 -3.97
CA PRO A 40 6.94 22.13 -4.06
C PRO A 40 6.88 23.63 -4.45
N PRO A 41 5.72 24.17 -4.88
CA PRO A 41 4.45 23.49 -5.07
C PRO A 41 4.42 22.65 -6.35
N TRP A 42 3.59 21.61 -6.36
CA TRP A 42 3.35 20.79 -7.56
C TRP A 42 1.96 21.06 -8.10
N THR A 43 1.89 21.28 -9.42
CA THR A 43 0.66 21.20 -10.19
C THR A 43 0.59 19.81 -10.81
N LEU A 44 -0.54 19.13 -10.61
CA LEU A 44 -0.76 17.77 -11.09
C LEU A 44 -1.97 17.77 -12.03
N HIS A 45 -1.88 17.04 -13.14
CA HIS A 45 -3.00 16.84 -14.06
C HIS A 45 -3.20 15.35 -14.29
N GLY A 46 -4.45 14.90 -14.19
CA GLY A 46 -4.77 13.49 -14.22
C GLY A 46 -6.26 13.20 -14.15
N ARG A 47 -6.59 11.91 -14.18
CA ARG A 47 -7.94 11.38 -13.95
C ARG A 47 -7.95 10.63 -12.62
N GLY A 48 -9.01 10.80 -11.84
CA GLY A 48 -9.15 10.18 -10.53
C GLY A 48 -10.50 9.48 -10.38
N TRP A 49 -10.47 8.34 -9.68
CA TRP A 49 -11.65 7.59 -9.26
C TRP A 49 -11.65 7.57 -7.74
N ILE A 50 -12.75 7.98 -7.13
CA ILE A 50 -12.92 8.01 -5.67
C ILE A 50 -14.03 7.04 -5.31
N PHE A 51 -13.70 6.08 -4.46
CA PHE A 51 -14.66 5.14 -3.90
C PHE A 51 -14.79 5.43 -2.41
N VAL A 52 -16.01 5.80 -2.00
CA VAL A 52 -16.36 6.00 -0.59
C VAL A 52 -17.07 4.74 -0.12
N THR A 53 -16.53 4.11 0.92
CA THR A 53 -17.09 2.90 1.51
C THR A 53 -17.31 3.09 3.00
N THR A 54 -18.09 2.21 3.61
CA THR A 54 -18.23 2.10 5.06
C THR A 54 -17.68 0.75 5.50
N SER A 55 -16.96 0.71 6.60
CA SER A 55 -16.55 -0.55 7.22
C SER A 55 -16.50 -0.40 8.74
N SER A 56 -16.53 -1.53 9.46
CA SER A 56 -16.29 -1.53 10.89
C SER A 56 -14.80 -1.31 11.19
N ALA A 57 -14.50 -0.84 12.39
CA ALA A 57 -13.11 -0.74 12.85
C ALA A 57 -12.37 -2.09 12.77
N SER A 58 -13.07 -3.19 13.06
CA SER A 58 -12.53 -4.56 12.95
C SER A 58 -12.18 -4.96 11.51
N ALA A 59 -12.94 -4.49 10.52
CA ALA A 59 -12.66 -4.73 9.10
C ALA A 59 -11.44 -3.94 8.60
N ASN A 60 -11.06 -2.87 9.30
CA ASN A 60 -9.90 -2.03 8.99
C ASN A 60 -8.67 -2.34 9.86
N ARG A 61 -8.64 -3.49 10.57
CA ARG A 61 -7.49 -3.86 11.41
C ARG A 61 -6.16 -3.92 10.63
N ASP A 62 -6.24 -4.26 9.34
CA ASP A 62 -5.10 -4.39 8.43
C ASP A 62 -4.84 -3.09 7.62
N ALA A 63 -5.44 -1.96 8.05
CA ALA A 63 -5.30 -0.67 7.37
C ALA A 63 -3.93 0.01 7.55
N HIS A 64 -2.92 -0.70 8.08
CA HIS A 64 -1.58 -0.17 8.34
C HIS A 64 -1.58 1.14 9.16
N ILE A 65 -2.50 1.23 10.13
CA ILE A 65 -2.57 2.38 11.05
C ILE A 65 -1.33 2.35 11.95
N PRO A 66 -0.51 3.40 11.99
CA PRO A 66 0.63 3.50 12.91
C PRO A 66 0.19 3.32 14.36
N SER A 67 0.97 2.64 15.18
CA SER A 67 0.60 2.33 16.57
C SER A 67 0.28 3.59 17.39
N GLU A 68 0.94 4.71 17.08
CA GLU A 68 0.75 6.00 17.74
C GLU A 68 -0.63 6.62 17.45
N LEU A 69 -1.29 6.19 16.37
CA LEU A 69 -2.58 6.71 15.92
C LEU A 69 -3.76 5.77 16.21
N GLN A 70 -3.51 4.52 16.63
CA GLN A 70 -4.56 3.51 16.84
C GLN A 70 -5.63 3.97 17.84
N ASP A 71 -5.22 4.51 19.00
CA ASP A 71 -6.16 4.99 20.02
C ASP A 71 -7.02 6.18 19.56
N SER A 72 -6.56 6.88 18.51
CA SER A 72 -7.22 8.05 17.95
C SER A 72 -8.10 7.71 16.75
N TYR A 73 -8.05 6.48 16.27
CA TYR A 73 -8.73 6.03 15.06
C TYR A 73 -10.25 5.99 15.24
N HIS A 74 -10.98 6.37 14.20
CA HIS A 74 -12.43 6.16 14.11
C HIS A 74 -12.82 5.78 12.69
N ALA A 75 -13.41 4.59 12.58
CA ALA A 75 -14.04 4.10 11.36
C ALA A 75 -15.40 4.82 11.19
N ALA A 76 -15.59 5.49 10.06
CA ALA A 76 -16.90 6.03 9.67
C ALA A 76 -17.10 5.79 8.18
N PHE A 77 -16.25 6.44 7.38
CA PHE A 77 -16.11 6.20 5.96
C PHE A 77 -14.63 5.94 5.66
N ASN A 78 -14.40 5.07 4.69
CA ASN A 78 -13.08 4.87 4.10
C ASN A 78 -13.09 5.42 2.69
N LEU A 79 -11.94 5.93 2.25
CA LEU A 79 -11.75 6.33 0.87
C LEU A 79 -10.67 5.46 0.24
N PHE A 80 -11.00 4.92 -0.92
CA PHE A 80 -10.02 4.43 -1.88
C PHE A 80 -9.99 5.40 -3.04
N MET A 81 -8.79 5.76 -3.48
CA MET A 81 -8.64 6.61 -4.65
C MET A 81 -7.58 6.07 -5.57
N GLY A 82 -7.97 5.78 -6.81
CA GLY A 82 -7.06 5.51 -7.91
C GLY A 82 -6.87 6.79 -8.71
N VAL A 83 -5.63 7.14 -9.06
CA VAL A 83 -5.33 8.33 -9.85
C VAL A 83 -4.33 7.96 -10.95
N ASN A 84 -4.64 8.36 -12.18
CA ASN A 84 -3.74 8.33 -13.31
C ASN A 84 -3.27 9.77 -13.55
N TYR A 85 -2.10 10.12 -13.02
CA TYR A 85 -1.46 11.41 -13.28
C TYR A 85 -0.77 11.37 -14.64
N GLN A 86 -1.25 12.22 -15.55
CA GLN A 86 -0.76 12.35 -16.91
C GLN A 86 0.38 13.37 -17.00
N ASP A 87 0.39 14.36 -16.10
CA ASP A 87 1.44 15.37 -16.02
C ASP A 87 1.72 15.75 -14.55
N SER A 88 3.02 15.85 -14.22
CA SER A 88 3.51 16.29 -12.92
C SER A 88 5.01 16.65 -12.98
N PRO A 89 5.55 17.38 -11.98
CA PRO A 89 6.99 17.64 -11.86
C PRO A 89 7.87 16.38 -11.74
N VAL A 90 7.29 15.22 -11.42
CA VAL A 90 7.94 13.90 -11.31
C VAL A 90 7.56 12.96 -12.47
N GLY A 91 7.00 13.50 -13.55
CA GLY A 91 6.52 12.74 -14.70
C GLY A 91 5.16 12.08 -14.47
N PRO A 92 4.60 11.39 -15.47
CA PRO A 92 3.34 10.65 -15.32
C PRO A 92 3.50 9.45 -14.39
N TYR A 93 2.47 9.14 -13.61
CA TYR A 93 2.44 7.97 -12.73
C TYR A 93 1.01 7.58 -12.31
N HIS A 94 0.85 6.31 -11.93
CA HIS A 94 -0.36 5.82 -11.30
C HIS A 94 -0.21 5.87 -9.77
N GLU A 95 -1.30 6.18 -9.08
CA GLU A 95 -1.39 6.25 -7.62
C GLU A 95 -2.63 5.48 -7.15
N LEU A 96 -2.48 4.70 -6.08
CA LEU A 96 -3.61 4.12 -5.35
C LEU A 96 -3.42 4.45 -3.87
N LEU A 97 -4.36 5.17 -3.27
CA LEU A 97 -4.29 5.53 -1.85
C LEU A 97 -5.51 5.02 -1.08
N TYR A 98 -5.28 4.82 0.22
CA TYR A 98 -6.29 4.39 1.17
C TYR A 98 -6.30 5.27 2.41
N ILE A 99 -7.52 5.71 2.77
CA ILE A 99 -7.84 6.45 3.99
C ILE A 99 -8.86 5.61 4.75
N PRO A 100 -8.48 4.97 5.87
CA PRO A 100 -9.37 4.06 6.61
C PRO A 100 -10.39 4.80 7.51
N GLY A 101 -10.32 6.12 7.59
CA GLY A 101 -11.16 6.90 8.47
C GLY A 101 -10.44 8.14 8.98
N THR A 102 -10.77 8.56 10.20
CA THR A 102 -10.23 9.78 10.79
C THR A 102 -9.44 9.51 12.06
N PHE A 103 -8.53 10.43 12.37
CA PHE A 103 -7.64 10.36 13.53
C PHE A 103 -7.71 11.66 14.32
N LEU A 104 -7.76 11.55 15.65
CA LEU A 104 -7.70 12.72 16.54
C LEU A 104 -6.24 13.13 16.77
N PHE A 105 -5.87 14.32 16.28
CA PHE A 105 -4.54 14.86 16.50
C PHE A 105 -4.52 15.75 17.74
N LYS A 106 -3.82 15.30 18.81
CA LYS A 106 -3.81 15.94 20.14
C LYS A 106 -3.47 17.44 20.12
N GLY A 107 -2.64 17.89 19.17
CA GLY A 107 -2.26 19.31 19.04
C GLY A 107 -3.30 20.20 18.34
N ARG A 108 -4.34 19.63 17.72
CA ARG A 108 -5.38 20.39 16.98
C ARG A 108 -6.77 20.25 17.58
N GLY A 109 -7.02 19.24 18.42
CA GLY A 109 -8.35 18.97 19.00
C GLY A 109 -9.40 18.52 17.96
N THR A 110 -9.00 18.32 16.71
CA THR A 110 -9.87 17.98 15.59
C THR A 110 -9.48 16.64 14.97
N ARG A 111 -10.48 15.96 14.41
CA ARG A 111 -10.29 14.72 13.66
C ARG A 111 -10.02 15.02 12.19
N HIS A 112 -9.06 14.30 11.60
CA HIS A 112 -8.71 14.46 10.19
C HIS A 112 -8.64 13.10 9.50
N ALA A 113 -9.11 13.04 8.25
CA ALA A 113 -8.80 11.95 7.34
C ALA A 113 -7.28 11.87 7.14
N SER A 114 -6.71 10.66 7.14
CA SER A 114 -5.27 10.48 6.91
C SER A 114 -5.00 9.25 6.08
N ILE A 115 -4.06 9.39 5.14
CA ILE A 115 -3.61 8.31 4.27
C ILE A 115 -2.73 7.39 5.08
N THR A 116 -3.11 6.12 5.20
CA THR A 116 -2.29 5.09 5.88
C THR A 116 -1.56 4.20 4.89
N THR A 117 -2.02 4.14 3.64
CA THR A 117 -1.38 3.38 2.59
C THR A 117 -1.50 4.13 1.27
N ILE A 118 -0.41 4.17 0.52
CA ILE A 118 -0.37 4.78 -0.81
C ILE A 118 0.69 4.09 -1.66
N PHE A 119 0.29 3.61 -2.82
CA PHE A 119 1.15 2.98 -3.81
C PHE A 119 1.32 3.88 -5.01
N VAL A 120 2.53 3.93 -5.56
CA VAL A 120 2.84 4.70 -6.77
C VAL A 120 3.66 3.87 -7.75
N SER A 121 3.48 4.14 -9.05
CA SER A 121 4.20 3.42 -10.12
C SER A 121 5.58 3.96 -10.45
N SER A 122 6.01 5.06 -9.81
CA SER A 122 7.25 5.77 -10.14
C SER A 122 8.11 6.02 -8.89
N LEU A 123 9.42 5.75 -9.02
CA LEU A 123 10.41 6.03 -7.99
C LEU A 123 10.54 7.53 -7.72
N ASP A 124 10.45 8.39 -8.75
CA ASP A 124 10.47 9.84 -8.60
C ASP A 124 9.30 10.33 -7.73
N SER A 125 8.09 9.79 -7.93
CA SER A 125 6.90 10.10 -7.13
C SER A 125 7.02 9.60 -5.70
N LEU A 126 7.59 8.41 -5.50
CA LEU A 126 7.87 7.85 -4.17
C LEU A 126 8.84 8.75 -3.39
N VAL A 127 10.05 8.94 -3.92
CA VAL A 127 11.16 9.61 -3.22
C VAL A 127 10.81 11.08 -2.95
N ASN A 128 10.36 11.80 -3.97
CA ASN A 128 10.03 13.21 -3.78
C ASN A 128 8.74 13.40 -2.98
N GLY A 129 7.76 12.48 -3.10
CA GLY A 129 6.53 12.53 -2.33
C GLY A 129 6.77 12.35 -0.81
N GLN A 130 7.59 11.36 -0.45
CA GLN A 130 8.01 11.18 0.94
C GLN A 130 8.80 12.39 1.45
N ARG A 131 9.76 12.89 0.66
CA ARG A 131 10.60 14.03 1.06
C ARG A 131 9.81 15.33 1.28
N ASN A 132 8.84 15.61 0.43
CA ASN A 132 8.10 16.88 0.48
C ASN A 132 6.90 16.84 1.46
N TRP A 133 6.23 15.69 1.63
CA TRP A 133 4.99 15.61 2.44
C TRP A 133 5.00 14.57 3.56
N GLY A 134 6.04 13.74 3.68
CA GLY A 134 6.12 12.70 4.72
C GLY A 134 5.04 11.61 4.60
N ILE A 135 4.39 11.49 3.45
CA ILE A 135 3.33 10.50 3.21
C ILE A 135 3.91 9.10 2.97
N PRO A 136 3.23 8.01 3.39
CA PRO A 136 3.80 6.66 3.44
C PRO A 136 3.77 5.97 2.07
N LYS A 137 4.24 6.65 1.01
CA LYS A 137 4.31 6.11 -0.34
C LYS A 137 5.15 4.83 -0.36
N GLN A 138 4.71 3.86 -1.16
CA GLN A 138 5.43 2.64 -1.49
C GLN A 138 5.40 2.43 -3.01
N LEU A 139 6.44 1.79 -3.53
CA LEU A 139 6.51 1.48 -4.95
C LEU A 139 5.67 0.22 -5.25
N ALA A 140 4.93 0.25 -6.35
CA ALA A 140 4.22 -0.91 -6.87
C ALA A 140 4.17 -0.88 -8.40
N SER A 141 4.01 -2.05 -9.03
CA SER A 141 3.69 -2.15 -10.46
C SER A 141 2.18 -2.00 -10.64
N PHE A 142 1.80 -1.31 -11.73
CA PHE A 142 0.42 -1.08 -12.11
C PHE A 142 0.21 -1.58 -13.53
N ASN A 143 -0.80 -2.43 -13.72
CA ASN A 143 -1.29 -2.80 -15.04
C ASN A 143 -2.74 -2.29 -15.15
N VAL A 144 -2.95 -1.30 -16.04
CA VAL A 144 -4.24 -0.64 -16.21
C VAL A 144 -4.74 -0.93 -17.62
N THR A 145 -5.91 -1.57 -17.70
CA THR A 145 -6.55 -1.93 -18.97
C THR A 145 -7.88 -1.20 -19.10
N SER A 146 -8.06 -0.47 -20.21
CA SER A 146 -9.35 0.10 -20.56
C SER A 146 -10.32 -0.99 -21.00
N LEU A 147 -11.51 -0.99 -20.42
CA LEU A 147 -12.61 -1.89 -20.75
C LEU A 147 -13.64 -1.17 -21.63
N LYS A 148 -14.69 -1.91 -22.01
CA LYS A 148 -15.86 -1.31 -22.68
C LYS A 148 -16.52 -0.27 -21.77
N ASP A 149 -17.18 0.70 -22.39
CA ASP A 149 -17.97 1.75 -21.71
C ASP A 149 -17.16 2.69 -20.80
N GLY A 150 -15.84 2.80 -21.03
CA GLY A 150 -14.98 3.71 -20.29
C GLY A 150 -14.58 3.24 -18.89
N ALA A 151 -14.93 2.00 -18.53
CA ALA A 151 -14.43 1.36 -17.32
C ALA A 151 -12.92 1.05 -17.43
N GLU A 152 -12.24 0.99 -16.28
CA GLU A 152 -10.83 0.62 -16.22
C GLU A 152 -10.63 -0.51 -15.21
N GLN A 153 -9.84 -1.51 -15.58
CA GLN A 153 -9.36 -2.54 -14.67
C GLN A 153 -7.95 -2.20 -14.23
N TRP A 154 -7.73 -2.22 -12.91
CA TRP A 154 -6.47 -1.88 -12.29
C TRP A 154 -5.93 -3.09 -11.52
N GLU A 155 -4.73 -3.51 -11.87
CA GLU A 155 -4.00 -4.57 -11.18
C GLU A 155 -2.74 -3.97 -10.54
N LEU A 156 -2.52 -4.27 -9.26
CA LEU A 156 -1.40 -3.79 -8.46
C LEU A 156 -0.55 -4.96 -7.99
N ARG A 157 0.78 -4.86 -8.12
CA ARG A 157 1.74 -5.86 -7.62
C ARG A 157 2.86 -5.18 -6.84
N GLN A 158 3.14 -5.61 -5.62
CA GLN A 158 4.24 -5.05 -4.85
C GLN A 158 5.56 -5.74 -5.20
N PRO A 159 6.72 -5.06 -5.06
CA PRO A 159 8.02 -5.68 -5.32
C PRO A 159 8.33 -6.91 -4.45
N THR A 160 7.65 -7.06 -3.32
CA THR A 160 7.74 -8.23 -2.44
C THR A 160 7.11 -9.49 -3.03
N ASP A 161 6.35 -9.35 -4.12
CA ASP A 161 5.50 -10.41 -4.66
C ASP A 161 6.12 -11.17 -5.83
N GLU A 162 7.34 -10.84 -6.32
CA GLU A 162 8.24 -11.63 -7.22
C GLU A 162 9.17 -10.72 -8.11
N ILE A 163 10.45 -10.46 -7.73
CA ILE A 163 11.59 -10.01 -8.62
C ILE A 163 11.80 -8.46 -8.84
N PRO A 164 13.06 -7.94 -8.98
CA PRO A 164 13.43 -6.54 -8.68
C PRO A 164 13.32 -5.51 -9.84
N PHE A 165 13.39 -4.23 -9.45
CA PHE A 165 12.98 -3.01 -10.17
C PHE A 165 13.97 -2.45 -11.23
N ALA A 166 14.83 -3.25 -11.86
CA ALA A 166 15.81 -2.70 -12.81
C ALA A 166 15.99 -3.55 -14.07
N SER A 167 15.76 -2.93 -15.24
CA SER A 167 16.27 -3.38 -16.53
C SER A 167 17.15 -2.26 -17.12
N ALA A 168 18.37 -2.61 -17.50
CA ALA A 168 19.28 -1.74 -18.25
C ALA A 168 19.15 -2.07 -19.75
N PRO A 169 19.37 -1.09 -20.67
CA PRO A 169 19.20 -1.34 -22.09
C PRO A 169 20.19 -2.39 -22.60
N SER A 170 19.69 -3.36 -23.37
CA SER A 170 20.51 -4.26 -24.19
C SER A 170 21.18 -3.45 -25.29
N ARG A 171 22.51 -3.53 -25.33
CA ARG A 171 23.38 -2.93 -26.34
C ARG A 171 23.31 -3.71 -27.65
#